data_AF-A0A5C8SKV6-F1
#
_entry.id   AF-A0A5C8SKV6-F1
#
_cell.length_a   1.000
_cell.length_b   1.000
_cell.length_c   1.000
_cell.angle_alpha   90.00
_cell.angle_beta   90.00
_cell.angle_gamma   90.00
#
_symmetry.space_group_name_H-M   'P 1'
#
loop_
_entity.id
_entity.type
_entity.pdbx_description
1 polymer ?
#
loop_
_entity_poly.entity_id
_entity_poly.type
_entity_poly.pdbx_seq_one_letter_code
_entity_poly.pdbx_strand_id
1 'polypeptide(L)' 'MTLTNDITFERIRERAFELWDRNHRPEGLDIRFWLLAERELGVEAADGNGQAQEADARRDGRTS' A
#
# COMPACT_ATOMS: atom_id res chain seq x y z
N MET A 1 -18.56 6.43 2.77
CA MET A 1 -17.22 7.01 2.53
C MET A 1 -16.21 5.89 2.71
N THR A 2 -16.01 5.09 1.65
CA THR A 2 -15.25 3.84 1.73
C THR A 2 -14.05 3.89 0.80
N LEU A 3 -12.88 3.66 1.40
CA LEU A 3 -11.63 3.11 0.85
C LEU A 3 -11.49 3.16 -0.68
N THR A 4 -10.98 4.28 -1.20
CA THR A 4 -10.23 4.26 -2.46
C THR A 4 -8.76 4.37 -2.07
N ASN A 5 -8.06 3.25 -2.19
CA ASN A 5 -6.64 3.00 -2.55
C ASN A 5 -5.54 4.07 -2.37
N ASP A 6 -5.76 5.13 -1.61
CA ASP A 6 -4.75 6.09 -1.18
C ASP A 6 -4.14 5.54 0.10
N ILE A 7 -2.85 5.22 0.02
CA ILE A 7 -2.07 4.83 1.18
C ILE A 7 -2.14 5.98 2.17
N THR A 8 -2.95 5.82 3.21
CA THR A 8 -3.12 6.88 4.20
C THR A 8 -1.88 6.96 5.07
N PHE A 9 -1.56 8.17 5.55
CA PHE A 9 -0.50 8.40 6.53
C PHE A 9 -0.62 7.46 7.74
N GLU A 10 -1.86 7.14 8.15
CA GLU A 10 -2.16 6.23 9.25
C GLU A 10 -1.64 4.81 8.98
N ARG A 11 -1.83 4.29 7.75
CA ARG A 11 -1.31 3.00 7.32
C ARG A 11 0.21 2.97 7.25
N ILE A 12 0.84 4.03 6.74
CA ILE A 12 2.30 4.16 6.70
C ILE A 12 2.86 4.16 8.13
N ARG A 13 2.24 4.91 9.05
CA ARG A 13 2.63 4.96 10.45
C ARG A 13 2.54 3.58 11.12
N GLU A 14 1.42 2.88 10.93
CA GLU A 14 1.23 1.53 11.48
C GLU A 14 2.32 0.58 10.97
N ARG A 15 2.60 0.58 9.66
CA ARG A 15 3.63 -0.29 9.08
C ARG A 15 5.05 0.08 9.51
N ALA A 16 5.37 1.36 9.57
CA ALA A 16 6.66 1.84 10.05
C ALA A 16 6.89 1.43 11.51
N PHE A 17 5.86 1.54 12.35
CA PHE A 17 5.92 1.14 13.76
C PHE A 17 6.13 -0.37 13.93
N GLU A 18 5.40 -1.21 13.18
CA GLU A 18 5.62 -2.66 13.21
C GLU A 18 7.05 -3.05 12.80
N LEU A 19 7.58 -2.42 11.74
CA LEU A 19 8.95 -2.66 11.29
C LEU A 19 9.98 -2.24 12.35
N TRP A 20 9.79 -1.07 12.96
CA TRP A 20 10.66 -0.54 13.99
C TRP A 20 10.62 -1.39 15.28
N ASP A 21 9.43 -1.80 15.72
CA ASP A 21 9.24 -2.64 16.91
C ASP A 21 9.87 -4.03 16.73
N ARG A 22 9.66 -4.67 15.57
CA ARG A 22 10.28 -5.97 15.23
C ARG A 22 11.81 -5.92 15.18
N ASN A 23 12.40 -4.74 14.92
CA ASN A 23 13.84 -4.54 14.89
C ASN A 23 14.44 -4.12 16.24
N HIS A 24 13.67 -4.21 17.34
CA HIS A 24 14.07 -3.78 18.70
C HIS A 24 14.21 -2.28 18.89
N ARG A 25 13.47 -1.49 18.11
CA ARG A 25 13.40 -0.02 18.26
C ARG A 25 14.78 0.66 18.26
N PRO A 26 15.60 0.44 17.23
CA PRO A 26 16.90 1.08 17.14
C PRO A 26 16.73 2.60 17.01
N GLU A 27 17.53 3.32 17.78
CA GLU A 27 17.46 4.77 17.90
C GLU A 27 17.98 5.45 16.63
N GLY A 28 17.25 6.43 16.09
CA GLY A 28 17.68 7.20 14.92
C GLY A 28 17.49 6.50 13.57
N LEU A 29 16.85 5.32 13.54
CA LEU A 29 16.47 4.63 12.30
C LEU A 29 14.98 4.77 11.97
N ASP A 30 14.24 5.55 12.74
CA ASP A 30 12.78 5.71 12.63
C ASP A 30 12.36 6.16 11.22
N ILE A 31 13.09 7.13 10.64
CA ILE A 31 12.86 7.65 9.29
C ILE A 31 13.10 6.58 8.23
N ARG A 32 14.07 5.67 8.44
CA ARG A 32 14.33 4.60 7.47
C ARG A 32 13.20 3.59 7.44
N PHE A 33 12.61 3.27 8.58
CA PHE A 33 11.44 2.39 8.65
C PHE A 33 10.19 3.07 8.09
N TRP A 34 10.06 4.39 8.28
CA TRP A 34 9.02 5.19 7.63
C TRP A 34 9.07 5.10 6.10
N LEU A 35 10.24 5.37 5.51
CA LEU A 35 10.45 5.32 4.06
C LEU A 35 10.28 3.89 3.50
N LEU A 36 10.68 2.87 4.28
CA LEU A 36 10.47 1.48 3.91
C LEU A 36 8.98 1.13 3.88
N ALA A 37 8.22 1.53 4.90
CA ALA A 37 6.77 1.33 4.97
C ALA A 37 6.03 2.02 3.81
N GLU A 38 6.40 3.26 3.51
CA GLU A 38 5.85 4.02 2.37
C GLU A 38 6.11 3.31 1.05
N ARG A 39 7.31 2.75 0.86
CA ARG A 39 7.68 2.00 -0.34
C ARG A 39 6.90 0.69 -0.48
N GLU A 40 6.78 -0.08 0.59
CA GLU A 40 6.03 -1.35 0.59
C GLU A 40 4.57 -1.10 0.23
N LEU A 41 3.92 -0.15 0.90
CA LEU A 41 2.54 0.21 0.63
C LEU A 41 2.36 0.81 -0.78
N GLY A 42 3.34 1.59 -1.25
CA GLY A 42 3.40 2.18 -2.59
C GLY A 42 3.37 1.16 -3.72
N VAL A 43 4.08 0.05 -3.53
CA VAL A 43 4.09 -1.08 -4.48
C VAL A 43 2.76 -1.82 -4.44
N GLU A 44 2.20 -2.08 -3.26
CA GLU A 44 0.90 -2.76 -3.10
C GLU A 44 -0.26 -2.00 -3.78
N ALA A 45 -0.28 -0.66 -3.70
CA ALA A 45 -1.31 0.16 -4.35
C ALA A 45 -1.18 0.17 -5.88
N ALA A 46 0.05 0.10 -6.41
CA ALA A 46 0.32 0.10 -7.85
C ALA A 46 -0.05 -1.24 -8.51
N ASP A 47 0.25 -2.37 -7.85
CA ASP A 47 -0.09 -3.71 -8.35
C ASP A 47 -1.61 -3.99 -8.30
N GLY A 48 -2.31 -3.52 -7.25
CA GLY A 48 -3.75 -3.70 -7.10
C GLY A 48 -4.60 -2.97 -8.15
N ASN A 49 -4.09 -1.87 -8.73
CA ASN A 49 -4.79 -1.11 -9.76
C ASN A 49 -4.73 -1.78 -11.15
N GLY A 50 -3.70 -2.60 -11.43
CA GLY A 50 -3.56 -3.30 -12.71
C GLY A 50 -4.59 -4.41 -12.94
N GLN A 51 -5.03 -5.09 -11.87
CA GLN A 51 -5.96 -6.22 -11.95
C GLN A 51 -7.44 -5.79 -11.97
N ALA A 52 -7.78 -4.65 -11.36
CA ALA A 52 -9.14 -4.12 -11.36
C ALA A 52 -9.58 -3.62 -12.75
N GLN A 53 -8.63 -3.10 -13.56
CA GLN A 53 -8.91 -2.60 -14.91
C GLN A 53 -9.12 -3.71 -15.95
N GLU A 54 -8.51 -4.89 -15.80
CA GLU A 54 -8.68 -5.98 -16.77
C GLU A 54 -9.99 -6.76 -16.58
N ALA A 55 -10.51 -6.83 -15.34
CA ALA A 55 -11.79 -7.49 -15.06
C ALA A 55 -13.00 -6.74 -15.61
N ASP A 56 -12.93 -5.41 -15.70
CA ASP A 56 -13.98 -4.54 -16.25
C ASP A 56 -14.04 -4.63 -17.79
N ALA A 57 -12.88 -4.70 -18.45
CA ALA A 57 -12.79 -4.81 -19.90
C ALA A 57 -13.39 -6.11 -20.48
N ARG A 58 -13.49 -7.19 -19.70
CA ARG A 58 -14.09 -8.47 -20.16
C ARG A 58 -15.62 -8.49 -20.07
N ARG A 59 -16.25 -7.50 -19.40
CA ARG A 59 -17.70 -7.45 -19.24
C ARG A 59 -18.43 -6.78 -20.41
N ASP A 60 -17.71 -5.99 -21.21
CA ASP A 60 -18.26 -5.21 -22.33
C ASP A 60 -18.21 -5.93 -23.70
N GLY A 61 -17.77 -7.20 -23.74
CA GLY A 61 -17.61 -7.97 -24.99
C GLY A 61 -18.78 -8.87 -25.39
N ARG A 62 -19.94 -8.80 -24.71
CA ARG A 62 -21.11 -9.69 -24.98
C ARG A 62 -22.39 -8.89 -25.16
N THR A 63 -22.43 -8.02 -26.16
CA THR A 63 -23.68 -7.60 -26.80
C THR A 63 -23.35 -7.29 -28.26
N SER A 64 -23.54 -8.27 -29.13
CA SER A 64 -23.79 -8.05 -30.54
C SER A 64 -24.57 -9.23 -31.11
#